data_AF-A0AAW5IFQ8-F1
#
_entry.id   AF-A0AAW5IFQ8-F1
#
_cell.length_a   1.000
_cell.length_b   1.000
_cell.length_c   1.000
_cell.angle_alpha   90.00
_cell.angle_beta   90.00
_cell.angle_gamma   90.00
#
_symmetry.space_group_name_H-M   'P 1'
#
loop_
_entity.id
_entity.type
_entity.pdbx_description
1 polymer ?
#
loop_
_entity_poly.entity_id
_entity_poly.type
_entity_poly.pdbx_seq_one_letter_code
_entity_poly.pdbx_strand_id
1 'polypeptide(L)'
;MVEYKTSKGKFVCLEGLHRPFNIPLCQLVWVCKFIVSLWKDEQLTCMASEINYRFFKSHLKDLHHKMKSEKKIEGVIQKDNADLIYERIKKLNIKELKELISKVLLSRKEKVDRKIYSAYKNTSYYITLAKKLDLINERYYPSERAKSLARHKTTFFYLDSFQKDLIFRILVEKDKDMLIPLIISLPFEQNEKAPRIYLKYIEKCCDVTFFKYITKSQTSNYDKVRLSWIKQLGAVSKRGYLLKKYEWLKNEEAFAEHNENERKFLKQIVRNEEKMNKAFKQFERSYHTLVSEGKHDALFVNLYDIMSLMHCSYNTLNKIIVQYYEQKKEEKIVLFTNLVQSIDKRRRFYVKNQVPVLKVKII
;
A
#
# COMPACT_ATOMS: atom_id res chain seq x y z
N MET A 1 -6.20 6.21 -14.06
CA MET A 1 -6.79 4.85 -14.05
C MET A 1 -6.08 4.05 -15.12
N VAL A 2 -5.68 2.83 -14.80
CA VAL A 2 -5.11 1.88 -15.78
C VAL A 2 -5.99 0.64 -15.78
N GLU A 3 -6.34 0.17 -16.97
CA GLU A 3 -7.06 -1.08 -17.18
C GLU A 3 -6.07 -2.11 -17.74
N TYR A 4 -5.84 -3.19 -17.01
CA TYR A 4 -5.07 -4.33 -17.50
C TYR A 4 -6.02 -5.41 -17.98
N LYS A 5 -5.66 -6.09 -19.06
CA LYS A 5 -6.29 -7.35 -19.45
C LYS A 5 -5.63 -8.49 -18.68
N THR A 6 -6.43 -9.26 -17.97
CA THR A 6 -6.01 -10.48 -17.26
C THR A 6 -6.73 -11.68 -17.86
N SER A 7 -6.32 -12.90 -17.50
CA SER A 7 -7.07 -14.12 -17.87
C SER A 7 -8.48 -14.18 -17.25
N LYS A 8 -8.78 -13.29 -16.31
CA LYS A 8 -10.06 -13.20 -15.59
C LYS A 8 -10.92 -12.00 -16.00
N GLY A 9 -10.44 -11.17 -16.92
CA GLY A 9 -11.14 -9.97 -17.38
C GLY A 9 -10.34 -8.69 -17.18
N LYS A 10 -11.03 -7.56 -17.04
CA LYS A 10 -10.40 -6.26 -16.83
C LYS A 10 -10.02 -6.07 -15.37
N PHE A 11 -8.81 -5.59 -15.12
CA PHE A 11 -8.33 -5.19 -13.80
C PHE A 11 -8.07 -3.68 -13.77
N VAL A 12 -8.78 -2.96 -12.91
CA VAL A 12 -8.82 -1.51 -12.80
C VAL A 12 -8.11 -1.08 -11.53
N CYS A 13 -7.00 -0.34 -11.69
CA CYS A 13 -6.31 0.24 -10.56
C CYS A 13 -5.66 1.61 -10.85
N LEU A 14 -5.28 2.29 -9.78
CA LEU A 14 -4.46 3.50 -9.79
C LEU A 14 -2.98 3.14 -9.71
N GLU A 15 -2.26 3.46 -10.78
CA GLU A 15 -0.80 3.44 -10.82
C GLU A 15 -0.18 4.77 -10.34
N GLY A 16 1.12 4.74 -10.06
CA GLY A 16 1.95 5.91 -9.79
C GLY A 16 1.47 6.71 -8.59
N LEU A 17 1.17 6.01 -7.48
CA LEU A 17 0.89 6.62 -6.19
C LEU A 17 2.22 6.94 -5.51
N HIS A 18 2.61 8.20 -5.56
CA HIS A 18 3.83 8.73 -4.96
C HIS A 18 3.59 9.07 -3.49
N ARG A 19 4.04 8.20 -2.59
CA ARG A 19 4.17 8.55 -1.17
C ARG A 19 5.28 9.60 -0.98
N PRO A 20 5.11 10.60 -0.10
CA PRO A 20 3.92 10.87 0.72
C PRO A 20 2.87 11.77 0.02
N PHE A 21 3.12 12.25 -1.19
CA PHE A 21 2.34 13.30 -1.86
C PHE A 21 0.91 12.89 -2.24
N ASN A 22 0.62 11.60 -2.36
CA ASN A 22 -0.74 11.14 -2.61
C ASN A 22 -1.54 10.81 -1.34
N ILE A 23 -0.95 10.93 -0.16
CA ILE A 23 -1.62 10.59 1.11
C ILE A 23 -2.83 11.50 1.41
N PRO A 24 -2.72 12.85 1.42
CA PRO A 24 -3.80 13.69 1.96
C PRO A 24 -4.95 13.86 0.95
N LEU A 25 -6.13 13.31 1.23
CA LEU A 25 -7.30 13.41 0.34
C LEU A 25 -7.87 14.83 0.23
N CYS A 26 -7.65 15.68 1.23
CA CYS A 26 -8.04 17.09 1.17
C CYS A 26 -7.37 17.86 0.01
N GLN A 27 -6.26 17.34 -0.54
CA GLN A 27 -5.64 17.92 -1.73
C GLN A 27 -6.54 17.92 -2.95
N LEU A 28 -7.44 16.94 -3.07
CA LEU A 28 -8.40 16.87 -4.17
C LEU A 28 -9.35 18.07 -4.12
N VAL A 29 -9.80 18.44 -2.93
CA VAL A 29 -10.65 19.61 -2.70
C VAL A 29 -9.89 20.90 -3.02
N TRP A 30 -8.62 21.01 -2.61
CA TRP A 30 -7.79 22.19 -2.93
C TRP A 30 -7.63 22.38 -4.43
N VAL A 31 -7.31 21.31 -5.15
CA VAL A 31 -7.17 21.35 -6.61
C VAL A 31 -8.50 21.69 -7.26
N CYS A 32 -9.62 21.06 -6.85
CA CYS A 32 -10.93 21.35 -7.41
C CYS A 32 -11.33 22.82 -7.19
N LYS A 33 -11.18 23.35 -5.97
CA LYS A 33 -11.46 24.76 -5.65
C LYS A 33 -10.63 25.71 -6.50
N PHE A 34 -9.33 25.43 -6.60
CA PHE A 34 -8.42 26.23 -7.39
C PHE A 34 -8.78 26.21 -8.89
N ILE A 35 -8.94 25.02 -9.47
CA ILE A 35 -9.25 24.89 -10.90
C ILE A 35 -10.58 25.55 -11.20
N VAL A 36 -11.65 25.24 -10.46
CA VAL A 36 -12.96 25.86 -10.68
C VAL A 36 -12.90 27.38 -10.58
N SER A 37 -12.08 27.95 -9.69
CA SER A 37 -11.91 29.41 -9.61
C SER A 37 -11.24 30.06 -10.84
N LEU A 38 -10.56 29.27 -11.68
CA LEU A 38 -9.94 29.73 -12.92
C LEU A 38 -10.88 29.64 -14.13
N TRP A 39 -12.07 29.04 -14.00
CA TRP A 39 -13.04 28.94 -15.08
C TRP A 39 -14.12 30.02 -14.92
N LYS A 40 -14.32 30.81 -15.98
CA LYS A 40 -15.42 31.78 -16.12
C LYS A 40 -16.08 31.54 -17.47
N ASP A 41 -17.41 31.45 -17.50
CA ASP A 41 -18.19 31.25 -18.72
C ASP A 41 -17.64 30.13 -19.62
N GLU A 42 -17.32 28.99 -18.98
CA GLU A 42 -16.74 27.80 -19.63
C GLU A 42 -15.38 28.04 -20.33
N GLN A 43 -14.65 29.08 -19.93
CA GLN A 43 -13.30 29.36 -20.42
C GLN A 43 -12.30 29.47 -19.28
N LEU A 44 -11.10 28.95 -19.53
CA LEU A 44 -9.98 29.04 -18.61
C LEU A 44 -9.38 30.45 -18.68
N THR A 45 -9.30 31.14 -17.55
CA THR A 45 -8.81 32.52 -17.43
C THR A 45 -7.28 32.67 -17.50
N CYS A 46 -6.55 31.57 -17.73
CA CYS A 46 -5.10 31.58 -17.88
C CYS A 46 -4.62 30.48 -18.84
N MET A 47 -3.36 30.56 -19.27
CA MET A 47 -2.77 29.49 -20.09
C MET A 47 -2.65 28.18 -19.31
N ALA A 48 -2.98 27.05 -19.94
CA ALA A 48 -2.88 25.74 -19.29
C ALA A 48 -1.46 25.42 -18.77
N SER A 49 -0.42 25.93 -19.44
CA SER A 49 0.99 25.81 -19.02
C SER A 49 1.31 26.56 -17.71
N GLU A 50 0.42 27.43 -17.24
CA GLU A 50 0.59 28.22 -16.02
C GLU A 50 -0.02 27.58 -14.79
N ILE A 51 -0.93 26.62 -14.96
CA ILE A 51 -1.76 26.10 -13.87
C ILE A 51 -0.92 25.54 -12.73
N ASN A 52 0.11 24.74 -13.02
CA ASN A 52 0.97 24.16 -11.98
C ASN A 52 1.67 25.25 -11.14
N TYR A 53 2.17 26.32 -11.79
CA TYR A 53 2.85 27.41 -11.11
C TYR A 53 1.88 28.27 -10.30
N ARG A 54 0.71 28.57 -10.87
CA ARG A 54 -0.36 29.32 -10.19
C ARG A 54 -0.90 28.55 -8.99
N PHE A 55 -1.11 27.24 -9.13
CA PHE A 55 -1.54 26.38 -8.03
C PHE A 55 -0.47 26.30 -6.93
N PHE A 56 0.80 26.11 -7.30
CA PHE A 56 1.91 26.12 -6.35
C PHE A 56 1.95 27.40 -5.51
N LYS A 57 1.88 28.57 -6.15
CA LYS A 57 1.86 29.86 -5.45
C LYS A 57 0.61 30.03 -4.58
N SER A 58 -0.57 29.69 -5.12
CA SER A 58 -1.84 29.79 -4.40
C SER A 58 -1.90 28.88 -3.17
N HIS A 59 -1.46 27.63 -3.32
CA HIS A 59 -1.45 26.66 -2.26
C HIS A 59 -0.47 27.03 -1.14
N LEU A 60 0.72 27.54 -1.48
CA LEU A 60 1.66 28.08 -0.50
C LEU A 60 1.09 29.28 0.26
N LYS A 61 0.41 30.20 -0.44
CA LYS A 61 -0.32 31.30 0.21
C LYS A 61 -1.32 30.74 1.22
N ASP A 62 -2.14 29.77 0.81
CA ASP A 62 -3.14 29.19 1.70
C ASP A 62 -2.52 28.52 2.93
N LEU A 63 -1.45 27.74 2.76
CA LEU A 63 -0.74 27.12 3.88
C LEU A 63 -0.13 28.16 4.82
N HIS A 64 0.49 29.21 4.27
CA HIS A 64 1.06 30.31 5.06
C HIS A 64 0.02 30.96 5.98
N HIS A 65 -1.21 31.17 5.50
CA HIS A 65 -2.24 31.85 6.28
C HIS A 65 -3.07 30.90 7.16
N LYS A 66 -3.29 29.65 6.73
CA LYS A 66 -4.27 28.75 7.36
C LYS A 66 -3.65 27.67 8.23
N MET A 67 -2.41 27.28 8.00
CA MET A 67 -1.76 26.19 8.73
C MET A 67 -1.16 26.70 10.04
N LYS A 68 -1.44 26.01 11.15
CA LYS A 68 -0.76 26.26 12.43
C LYS A 68 0.61 25.58 12.44
N SER A 69 1.60 26.17 13.11
CA SER A 69 2.99 25.67 13.18
C SER A 69 3.10 24.23 13.68
N GLU A 70 2.29 23.84 14.66
CA GLU A 70 2.32 22.50 15.28
C GLU A 70 1.69 21.41 14.40
N LYS A 71 0.93 21.78 13.37
CA LYS A 71 0.16 20.82 12.59
C LYS A 71 1.06 20.09 11.61
N LYS A 72 1.29 18.79 11.82
CA LYS A 72 2.03 17.92 10.89
C LYS A 72 1.07 16.99 10.16
N ILE A 73 0.87 17.22 8.87
CA ILE A 73 0.09 16.33 8.00
C ILE A 73 1.04 15.67 7.00
N GLU A 74 1.09 14.34 6.98
CA GLU A 74 1.93 13.61 6.03
C GLU A 74 1.50 13.93 4.59
N GLY A 75 2.48 14.22 3.74
CA GLY A 75 2.24 14.58 2.35
C GLY A 75 1.90 16.05 2.13
N VAL A 76 1.68 16.85 3.17
CA VAL A 76 1.46 18.31 3.06
C VAL A 76 2.77 19.06 3.34
N ILE A 77 2.98 20.18 2.65
CA ILE A 77 4.13 21.07 2.89
C ILE A 77 4.04 21.61 4.32
N GLN A 78 5.10 21.45 5.11
CA GLN A 78 5.14 21.91 6.50
C GLN A 78 5.12 23.43 6.59
N LYS A 79 4.55 23.99 7.67
CA LYS A 79 4.35 25.43 7.85
C LYS A 79 5.63 26.24 7.65
N ASP A 80 6.72 25.87 8.32
CA ASP A 80 8.00 26.60 8.21
C ASP A 80 8.54 26.65 6.77
N ASN A 81 8.34 25.58 6.01
CA ASN A 81 8.72 25.55 4.60
C ASN A 81 7.75 26.38 3.76
N ALA A 82 6.45 26.31 4.03
CA ALA A 82 5.46 27.10 3.33
C ALA A 82 5.72 28.60 3.53
N ASP A 83 6.05 29.03 4.75
CA ASP A 83 6.34 30.41 5.10
C ASP A 83 7.60 30.91 4.42
N LEU A 84 8.71 30.17 4.58
CA LEU A 84 9.98 30.50 3.96
C LEU A 84 9.85 30.65 2.44
N ILE A 85 9.14 29.71 1.79
CA ILE A 85 8.99 29.72 0.34
C ILE A 85 8.03 30.83 -0.08
N TYR A 86 6.89 30.99 0.60
CA TYR A 86 5.89 31.98 0.25
C TYR A 86 6.45 33.41 0.33
N GLU A 87 7.21 33.73 1.37
CA GLU A 87 7.89 35.01 1.51
C GLU A 87 8.82 35.31 0.32
N ARG A 88 9.48 34.28 -0.22
CA ARG A 88 10.36 34.40 -1.39
C ARG A 88 9.60 34.62 -2.70
N ILE A 89 8.43 34.00 -2.86
CA ILE A 89 7.69 34.00 -4.14
C ILE A 89 6.48 34.96 -4.18
N LYS A 90 6.06 35.54 -3.06
CA LYS A 90 4.81 36.31 -2.98
C LYS A 90 4.78 37.49 -3.94
N LYS A 91 5.90 38.18 -4.12
CA LYS A 91 6.05 39.35 -5.01
C LYS A 91 6.29 38.97 -6.48
N LEU A 92 6.63 37.72 -6.78
CA LEU A 92 6.97 37.30 -8.15
C LEU A 92 5.72 37.21 -9.02
N ASN A 93 5.78 37.74 -10.24
CA ASN A 93 4.77 37.48 -11.27
C ASN A 93 4.92 36.05 -11.83
N ILE A 94 4.02 35.66 -12.76
CA ILE A 94 4.00 34.29 -13.28
C ILE A 94 5.24 33.94 -14.11
N LYS A 95 5.82 34.90 -14.84
CA LYS A 95 7.02 34.70 -15.65
C LYS A 95 8.24 34.50 -14.76
N GLU A 96 8.42 35.37 -13.77
CA GLU A 96 9.50 35.27 -12.79
C GLU A 96 9.40 33.98 -11.97
N LEU A 97 8.19 33.58 -11.58
CA LEU A 97 7.97 32.32 -10.88
C LEU A 97 8.35 31.11 -11.75
N LYS A 98 7.98 31.11 -13.04
CA LYS A 98 8.38 30.07 -13.99
C LYS A 98 9.91 29.99 -14.10
N GLU A 99 10.58 31.12 -14.25
CA GLU A 99 12.04 31.17 -14.34
C GLU A 99 12.72 30.64 -13.06
N LEU A 100 12.22 31.03 -11.88
CA LEU A 100 12.71 30.52 -10.60
C LEU A 100 12.56 28.99 -10.52
N ILE A 101 11.37 28.47 -10.84
CA ILE A 101 11.11 27.04 -10.77
C ILE A 101 11.95 26.27 -11.79
N SER A 102 12.11 26.78 -13.01
CA SER A 102 12.99 26.17 -14.02
C SER A 102 14.44 26.07 -13.52
N LYS A 103 14.96 27.13 -12.88
CA LYS A 103 16.31 27.12 -12.27
C LYS A 103 16.42 26.06 -11.16
N VAL A 104 15.41 25.97 -10.29
CA VAL A 104 15.36 25.00 -9.18
C VAL A 104 15.23 23.55 -9.66
N LEU A 105 14.53 23.31 -10.78
CA LEU A 105 14.42 21.99 -11.40
C LEU A 105 15.76 21.52 -11.97
N LEU A 106 16.52 22.45 -12.58
CA LEU A 106 17.84 22.20 -13.15
C LEU A 106 18.93 22.04 -12.08
N SER A 107 19.05 22.99 -11.15
CA SER A 107 20.11 23.02 -10.14
C SER A 107 19.55 23.38 -8.76
N ARG A 108 19.99 22.65 -7.72
CA ARG A 108 19.50 22.77 -6.32
C ARG A 108 20.64 23.17 -5.39
N LYS A 109 21.26 24.30 -5.70
CA LYS A 109 22.51 24.75 -5.06
C LYS A 109 22.27 25.10 -3.59
N GLU A 110 21.17 25.78 -3.30
CA GLU A 110 20.87 26.23 -1.94
C GLU A 110 19.90 25.31 -1.21
N LYS A 111 19.91 25.38 0.14
CA LYS A 111 18.96 24.66 0.99
C LYS A 111 17.50 25.07 0.68
N VAL A 112 17.27 26.34 0.35
CA VAL A 112 15.94 26.85 -0.01
C VAL A 112 15.47 26.29 -1.36
N ASP A 113 16.37 26.15 -2.34
CA ASP A 113 16.03 25.54 -3.65
C ASP A 113 15.51 24.12 -3.49
N ARG A 114 16.12 23.32 -2.61
CA ARG A 114 15.67 21.95 -2.33
C ARG A 114 14.26 21.93 -1.73
N LYS A 115 13.93 22.91 -0.88
CA LYS A 115 12.58 23.06 -0.30
C LYS A 115 11.57 23.48 -1.37
N ILE A 116 11.92 24.44 -2.23
CA ILE A 116 11.10 24.88 -3.37
C ILE A 116 10.84 23.70 -4.31
N TYR A 117 11.88 22.95 -4.69
CA TYR A 117 11.79 21.76 -5.53
C TYR A 117 10.81 20.74 -4.96
N SER A 118 10.98 20.39 -3.67
CA SER A 118 10.12 19.42 -3.01
C SER A 118 8.67 19.90 -2.91
N ALA A 119 8.44 21.18 -2.61
CA ALA A 119 7.11 21.77 -2.49
C ALA A 119 6.40 21.85 -3.85
N TYR A 120 7.12 22.26 -4.91
CA TYR A 120 6.59 22.30 -6.26
C TYR A 120 6.18 20.90 -6.74
N LYS A 121 7.09 19.92 -6.61
CA LYS A 121 6.83 18.51 -6.93
C LYS A 121 5.59 17.98 -6.19
N ASN A 122 5.44 18.32 -4.90
CA ASN A 122 4.28 17.94 -4.11
C ASN A 122 2.98 18.47 -4.73
N THR A 123 2.90 19.77 -5.01
CA THR A 123 1.71 20.39 -5.62
C THR A 123 1.41 19.87 -7.02
N SER A 124 2.44 19.52 -7.81
CA SER A 124 2.24 18.86 -9.11
C SER A 124 1.57 17.50 -8.96
N TYR A 125 1.98 16.69 -7.97
CA TYR A 125 1.33 15.40 -7.72
C TYR A 125 -0.12 15.51 -7.26
N TYR A 126 -0.50 16.61 -6.60
CA TYR A 126 -1.89 16.87 -6.23
C TYR A 126 -2.76 17.01 -7.48
N ILE A 127 -2.29 17.81 -8.45
CA ILE A 127 -2.95 17.99 -9.74
C ILE A 127 -2.98 16.68 -10.52
N THR A 128 -1.86 15.95 -10.58
CA THR A 128 -1.80 14.64 -11.24
C THR A 128 -2.78 13.64 -10.64
N LEU A 129 -2.97 13.62 -9.32
CA LEU A 129 -3.97 12.75 -8.70
C LEU A 129 -5.39 13.15 -9.09
N ALA A 130 -5.70 14.45 -9.07
CA ALA A 130 -7.02 14.93 -9.49
C ALA A 130 -7.32 14.56 -10.95
N LYS A 131 -6.31 14.60 -11.84
CA LYS A 131 -6.42 14.09 -13.22
C LYS A 131 -6.67 12.59 -13.27
N LYS A 132 -5.88 11.79 -12.53
CA LYS A 132 -6.03 10.33 -12.48
C LYS A 132 -7.41 9.88 -11.95
N LEU A 133 -8.03 10.70 -11.11
CA LEU A 133 -9.36 10.50 -10.53
C LEU A 133 -10.48 11.16 -11.34
N ASP A 134 -10.18 11.73 -12.51
CA ASP A 134 -11.18 12.30 -13.42
C ASP A 134 -12.01 13.45 -12.81
N LEU A 135 -11.39 14.15 -11.85
CA LEU A 135 -11.91 15.40 -11.31
C LEU A 135 -11.61 16.55 -12.29
N ILE A 136 -10.48 16.46 -12.97
CA ILE A 136 -10.08 17.39 -14.03
C ILE A 136 -9.53 16.58 -15.21
N ASN A 137 -9.81 16.98 -16.43
CA ASN A 137 -9.24 16.32 -17.60
C ASN A 137 -7.84 16.84 -17.94
N GLU A 138 -7.25 16.36 -19.04
CA GLU A 138 -5.89 16.79 -19.44
C GLU A 138 -5.78 18.28 -19.78
N ARG A 139 -6.89 18.87 -20.25
CA ARG A 139 -7.04 20.31 -20.53
C ARG A 139 -7.50 21.12 -19.31
N TYR A 140 -7.51 20.51 -18.13
CA TYR A 140 -7.93 21.12 -16.85
C TYR A 140 -9.41 21.54 -16.80
N TYR A 141 -10.26 20.96 -17.65
CA TYR A 141 -11.71 21.13 -17.54
C TYR A 141 -12.22 20.37 -16.29
N PRO A 142 -12.92 21.04 -15.36
CA PRO A 142 -13.43 20.41 -14.15
C PRO A 142 -14.70 19.59 -14.44
N SER A 143 -14.74 18.34 -13.95
CA SER A 143 -15.96 17.53 -14.00
C SER A 143 -17.02 18.05 -13.03
N GLU A 144 -18.26 17.58 -13.17
CA GLU A 144 -19.35 17.94 -12.24
C GLU A 144 -19.04 17.56 -10.78
N ARG A 145 -18.31 16.45 -10.58
CA ARG A 145 -17.83 16.03 -9.26
C ARG A 145 -16.80 17.01 -8.70
N ALA A 146 -15.91 17.55 -9.53
CA ALA A 146 -14.99 18.61 -9.10
C ALA A 146 -15.70 19.92 -8.78
N LYS A 147 -16.68 20.33 -9.60
CA LYS A 147 -17.53 21.50 -9.31
C LYS A 147 -18.26 21.33 -7.98
N SER A 148 -18.78 20.13 -7.71
CA SER A 148 -19.44 19.78 -6.45
C SER A 148 -18.50 19.86 -5.24
N LEU A 149 -17.30 19.27 -5.33
CA LEU A 149 -16.28 19.38 -4.28
C LEU A 149 -15.83 20.84 -4.05
N ALA A 150 -15.74 21.64 -5.12
CA ALA A 150 -15.29 23.02 -5.05
C ALA A 150 -16.30 23.94 -4.37
N ARG A 151 -17.60 23.79 -4.70
CA ARG A 151 -18.68 24.64 -4.16
C ARG A 151 -19.01 24.33 -2.70
N HIS A 152 -18.67 23.13 -2.22
CA HIS A 152 -18.98 22.75 -0.84
C HIS A 152 -18.11 23.52 0.18
N LYS A 153 -18.76 24.11 1.19
CA LYS A 153 -18.10 24.92 2.23
C LYS A 153 -17.44 24.01 3.25
N THR A 154 -16.11 24.02 3.28
CA THR A 154 -15.35 23.05 4.09
C THR A 154 -14.18 23.69 4.78
N THR A 155 -13.71 23.05 5.85
CA THR A 155 -12.43 23.41 6.45
C THR A 155 -11.28 23.06 5.52
N PHE A 156 -10.17 23.79 5.61
CA PHE A 156 -9.07 23.62 4.68
C PHE A 156 -8.38 22.25 4.81
N PHE A 157 -8.29 21.68 6.01
CA PHE A 157 -7.49 20.47 6.25
C PHE A 157 -8.32 19.21 6.57
N TYR A 158 -9.65 19.31 6.63
CA TYR A 158 -10.51 18.19 6.95
C TYR A 158 -11.65 18.08 5.95
N LEU A 159 -11.96 16.83 5.63
CA LEU A 159 -13.11 16.46 4.81
C LEU A 159 -14.34 16.28 5.71
N ASP A 160 -15.49 16.80 5.29
CA ASP A 160 -16.79 16.49 5.87
C ASP A 160 -17.37 15.17 5.32
N SER A 161 -18.58 14.82 5.75
CA SER A 161 -19.26 13.60 5.32
C SER A 161 -19.54 13.56 3.82
N PHE A 162 -19.99 14.67 3.23
CA PHE A 162 -20.28 14.77 1.80
C PHE A 162 -19.03 14.53 0.96
N GLN A 163 -17.94 15.23 1.28
CA GLN A 163 -16.69 15.08 0.55
C GLN A 163 -16.11 13.67 0.68
N LYS A 164 -16.20 13.09 1.88
CA LYS A 164 -15.73 11.72 2.09
C LYS A 164 -16.53 10.73 1.25
N ASP A 165 -17.86 10.83 1.21
CA ASP A 165 -18.66 9.93 0.37
C ASP A 165 -18.35 10.10 -1.12
N LEU A 166 -18.34 11.34 -1.62
CA LEU A 166 -18.04 11.61 -3.02
C LEU A 166 -16.64 11.15 -3.43
N ILE A 167 -15.62 11.44 -2.62
CA ILE A 167 -14.24 10.98 -2.88
C ILE A 167 -14.18 9.45 -2.83
N PHE A 168 -14.88 8.81 -1.89
CA PHE A 168 -14.85 7.35 -1.79
C PHE A 168 -15.45 6.67 -3.01
N ARG A 169 -16.58 7.18 -3.53
CA ARG A 169 -17.18 6.71 -4.79
C ARG A 169 -16.20 6.81 -5.96
N ILE A 170 -15.54 7.96 -6.10
CA ILE A 170 -14.52 8.17 -7.15
C ILE A 170 -13.36 7.18 -7.01
N LEU A 171 -12.88 6.95 -5.78
CA LEU A 171 -11.80 5.99 -5.54
C LEU A 171 -12.22 4.55 -5.86
N VAL A 172 -13.44 4.15 -5.51
CA VAL A 172 -13.98 2.84 -5.86
C VAL A 172 -14.05 2.71 -7.38
N GLU A 173 -14.60 3.68 -8.10
CA GLU A 173 -14.67 3.63 -9.56
C GLU A 173 -13.30 3.52 -10.24
N LYS A 174 -12.28 4.22 -9.73
CA LYS A 174 -10.97 4.32 -10.38
C LYS A 174 -9.92 3.32 -9.85
N ASP A 175 -10.21 2.63 -8.75
CA ASP A 175 -9.26 1.75 -8.04
C ASP A 175 -9.91 0.49 -7.43
N LYS A 176 -11.13 0.12 -7.88
CA LYS A 176 -11.94 -0.98 -7.31
C LYS A 176 -11.15 -2.27 -7.07
N ASP A 177 -10.36 -2.71 -8.03
CA ASP A 177 -9.77 -4.05 -7.98
C ASP A 177 -8.52 -4.12 -7.08
N MET A 178 -8.12 -2.98 -6.50
CA MET A 178 -7.13 -2.92 -5.41
C MET A 178 -7.76 -2.46 -4.09
N LEU A 179 -8.68 -1.50 -4.13
CA LEU A 179 -9.27 -0.89 -2.95
C LEU A 179 -10.28 -1.81 -2.26
N ILE A 180 -11.13 -2.49 -3.03
CA ILE A 180 -12.16 -3.38 -2.50
C ILE A 180 -11.54 -4.61 -1.81
N PRO A 181 -10.61 -5.36 -2.44
CA PRO A 181 -9.98 -6.50 -1.77
C PRO A 181 -9.19 -6.11 -0.52
N LEU A 182 -8.53 -4.94 -0.56
CA LEU A 182 -7.90 -4.38 0.63
C LEU A 182 -8.93 -4.21 1.76
N ILE A 183 -10.08 -3.57 1.50
CA ILE A 183 -11.12 -3.37 2.53
C ILE A 183 -11.68 -4.69 3.06
N ILE A 184 -11.91 -5.68 2.19
CA ILE A 184 -12.46 -6.99 2.57
C ILE A 184 -11.48 -7.78 3.44
N SER A 185 -10.18 -7.68 3.17
CA SER A 185 -9.13 -8.39 3.93
C SER A 185 -8.82 -7.77 5.29
N LEU A 186 -9.04 -6.46 5.50
CA LEU A 186 -8.67 -5.75 6.73
C LEU A 186 -9.11 -6.44 8.05
N PRO A 187 -10.33 -7.00 8.18
CA PRO A 187 -10.75 -7.72 9.39
C PRO A 187 -9.92 -8.97 9.71
N PHE A 188 -9.21 -9.51 8.73
CA PHE A 188 -8.41 -10.74 8.84
C PHE A 188 -6.92 -10.44 9.07
N GLU A 189 -6.47 -9.20 8.86
CA GLU A 189 -5.08 -8.79 9.02
C GLU A 189 -4.80 -8.35 10.46
N GLN A 190 -4.55 -9.31 11.35
CA GLN A 190 -4.29 -9.06 12.78
C GLN A 190 -2.85 -8.60 13.09
N ASN A 191 -1.91 -8.77 12.16
CA ASN A 191 -0.50 -8.41 12.32
C ASN A 191 -0.05 -7.49 11.18
N GLU A 192 0.24 -6.22 11.48
CA GLU A 192 0.68 -5.23 10.50
C GLU A 192 2.03 -5.56 9.84
N LYS A 193 2.84 -6.44 10.46
CA LYS A 193 4.14 -6.88 9.92
C LYS A 193 4.04 -8.10 9.00
N ALA A 194 2.90 -8.79 8.97
CA ALA A 194 2.72 -9.95 8.11
C ALA A 194 2.49 -9.53 6.65
N PRO A 195 2.86 -10.37 5.66
CA PRO A 195 2.51 -10.13 4.27
C PRO A 195 0.99 -9.95 4.10
N ARG A 196 0.59 -8.88 3.41
CA ARG A 196 -0.83 -8.54 3.20
C ARG A 196 -1.56 -9.66 2.48
N ILE A 197 -2.69 -10.09 3.01
CA ILE A 197 -3.38 -11.30 2.54
C ILE A 197 -4.07 -11.02 1.20
N TYR A 198 -4.64 -9.82 1.02
CA TYR A 198 -5.27 -9.47 -0.26
C TYR A 198 -4.27 -9.47 -1.42
N LEU A 199 -2.98 -9.15 -1.21
CA LEU A 199 -1.99 -9.22 -2.29
C LEU A 199 -1.80 -10.66 -2.79
N LYS A 200 -1.87 -11.65 -1.87
CA LYS A 200 -1.88 -13.07 -2.26
C LYS A 200 -3.15 -13.39 -3.05
N TYR A 201 -4.29 -12.82 -2.67
CA TYR A 201 -5.56 -12.99 -3.40
C TYR A 201 -5.47 -12.42 -4.82
N ILE A 202 -5.01 -11.18 -4.98
CA ILE A 202 -4.83 -10.53 -6.28
C ILE A 202 -3.93 -11.36 -7.19
N GLU A 203 -2.81 -11.89 -6.66
CA GLU A 203 -1.90 -12.74 -7.43
C GLU A 203 -2.57 -14.05 -7.88
N LYS A 204 -3.23 -14.76 -6.95
CA LYS A 204 -3.69 -16.13 -7.18
C LYS A 204 -5.06 -16.20 -7.86
N CYS A 205 -5.93 -15.25 -7.58
CA CYS A 205 -7.33 -15.28 -7.99
C CYS A 205 -7.64 -14.30 -9.11
N CYS A 206 -6.94 -13.16 -9.19
CA CYS A 206 -7.11 -12.18 -10.27
C CYS A 206 -6.06 -12.32 -11.39
N ASP A 207 -5.13 -13.28 -11.26
CA ASP A 207 -4.03 -13.54 -12.20
C ASP A 207 -3.17 -12.31 -12.51
N VAL A 208 -2.98 -11.46 -11.50
CA VAL A 208 -2.17 -10.24 -11.63
C VAL A 208 -0.78 -10.48 -11.09
N THR A 209 0.13 -10.87 -11.99
CA THR A 209 1.51 -11.24 -11.63
C THR A 209 2.51 -10.11 -11.78
N PHE A 210 2.20 -8.98 -12.43
CA PHE A 210 3.13 -7.85 -12.53
C PHE A 210 3.46 -7.25 -11.15
N PHE A 211 2.57 -7.41 -10.16
CA PHE A 211 2.88 -7.08 -8.78
C PHE A 211 4.04 -7.94 -8.21
N LYS A 212 4.35 -9.14 -8.74
CA LYS A 212 5.56 -9.94 -8.42
C LYS A 212 6.88 -9.34 -8.91
N TYR A 213 6.85 -8.44 -9.89
CA TYR A 213 8.05 -7.73 -10.35
C TYR A 213 8.24 -6.38 -9.64
N ILE A 214 7.18 -5.88 -8.98
CA ILE A 214 7.09 -4.56 -8.31
C ILE A 214 7.17 -4.69 -6.75
N THR A 215 7.50 -5.88 -6.22
CA THR A 215 7.02 -6.40 -4.91
C THR A 215 7.84 -6.16 -3.64
N LYS A 216 8.84 -5.27 -3.60
CA LYS A 216 9.44 -4.92 -2.29
C LYS A 216 9.40 -3.42 -1.96
N SER A 217 9.60 -2.55 -2.95
CA SER A 217 9.67 -1.11 -2.70
C SER A 217 8.41 -0.33 -3.10
N GLN A 218 7.58 -0.83 -4.03
CA GLN A 218 6.39 -0.12 -4.49
C GLN A 218 5.12 -0.56 -3.75
N THR A 219 4.85 -1.85 -3.54
CA THR A 219 3.66 -2.32 -2.80
C THR A 219 3.54 -1.67 -1.42
N SER A 220 4.64 -1.61 -0.64
CA SER A 220 4.67 -0.92 0.66
C SER A 220 4.31 0.58 0.59
N ASN A 221 4.58 1.25 -0.53
CA ASN A 221 4.29 2.66 -0.73
C ASN A 221 2.84 2.90 -1.19
N TYR A 222 2.31 2.06 -2.09
CA TYR A 222 0.96 2.19 -2.59
C TYR A 222 -0.08 1.83 -1.52
N ASP A 223 0.15 0.74 -0.79
CA ASP A 223 -0.75 0.29 0.27
C ASP A 223 -0.83 1.32 1.38
N LYS A 224 0.30 1.99 1.69
CA LYS A 224 0.29 3.07 2.67
C LYS A 224 -0.62 4.22 2.26
N VAL A 225 -0.64 4.58 0.97
CA VAL A 225 -1.53 5.62 0.45
C VAL A 225 -2.99 5.18 0.60
N ARG A 226 -3.35 3.97 0.12
CA ARG A 226 -4.72 3.44 0.19
C ARG A 226 -5.23 3.27 1.62
N LEU A 227 -4.41 2.73 2.52
CA LEU A 227 -4.73 2.61 3.93
C LEU A 227 -4.95 3.98 4.58
N SER A 228 -4.15 4.98 4.22
CA SER A 228 -4.36 6.34 4.70
C SER A 228 -5.66 6.95 4.16
N TRP A 229 -6.02 6.70 2.90
CA TRP A 229 -7.29 7.10 2.33
C TRP A 229 -8.47 6.47 3.08
N ILE A 230 -8.46 5.15 3.26
CA ILE A 230 -9.48 4.41 4.04
C ILE A 230 -9.64 5.03 5.44
N LYS A 231 -8.53 5.37 6.12
CA LYS A 231 -8.55 6.02 7.42
C LYS A 231 -9.12 7.43 7.38
N GLN A 232 -8.72 8.26 6.40
CA GLN A 232 -9.20 9.65 6.26
C GLN A 232 -10.70 9.71 5.94
N LEU A 233 -11.18 8.79 5.11
CA LEU A 233 -12.62 8.61 4.82
C LEU A 233 -13.38 8.08 6.05
N GLY A 234 -12.67 7.43 6.98
CA GLY A 234 -13.27 6.68 8.06
C GLY A 234 -14.20 5.63 7.47
N ALA A 235 -13.67 4.82 6.54
CA ALA A 235 -14.44 3.83 5.81
C ALA A 235 -14.66 2.54 6.60
N VAL A 236 -13.74 2.23 7.50
CA VAL A 236 -13.75 1.02 8.31
C VAL A 236 -13.70 1.34 9.81
N SER A 237 -14.20 0.42 10.62
CA SER A 237 -14.08 0.41 12.07
C SER A 237 -12.64 0.13 12.52
N LYS A 238 -12.37 0.26 13.82
CA LYS A 238 -11.07 -0.12 14.41
C LYS A 238 -10.70 -1.59 14.16
N ARG A 239 -11.70 -2.46 13.97
CA ARG A 239 -11.52 -3.89 13.67
C ARG A 239 -11.47 -4.18 12.15
N GLY A 240 -11.37 -3.16 11.30
CA GLY A 240 -11.25 -3.33 9.85
C GLY A 240 -12.56 -3.54 9.09
N TYR A 241 -13.71 -3.68 9.78
CA TYR A 241 -15.01 -3.85 9.10
C TYR A 241 -15.53 -2.55 8.48
N LEU A 242 -16.06 -2.63 7.26
CA LEU A 242 -16.76 -1.54 6.57
C LEU A 242 -17.87 -0.94 7.46
N LEU A 243 -17.91 0.39 7.58
CA LEU A 243 -18.92 1.09 8.38
C LEU A 243 -20.25 1.23 7.62
N LYS A 244 -21.36 1.25 8.39
CA LYS A 244 -22.74 1.29 7.87
C LYS A 244 -22.98 2.36 6.80
N LYS A 245 -22.42 3.55 7.00
CA LYS A 245 -22.56 4.69 6.07
C LYS A 245 -22.02 4.41 4.64
N TYR A 246 -21.21 3.37 4.47
CA TYR A 246 -20.66 2.95 3.19
C TYR A 246 -21.16 1.58 2.73
N GLU A 247 -22.29 1.11 3.27
CA GLU A 247 -22.87 -0.17 2.84
C GLU A 247 -23.29 -0.20 1.38
N TRP A 248 -23.49 0.96 0.75
CA TRP A 248 -23.70 1.06 -0.69
C TRP A 248 -22.61 0.35 -1.48
N LEU A 249 -21.38 0.25 -0.95
CA LEU A 249 -20.28 -0.47 -1.58
C LEU A 249 -20.62 -1.95 -1.82
N LYS A 250 -21.45 -2.57 -0.97
CA LYS A 250 -21.86 -3.97 -1.12
C LYS A 250 -22.72 -4.22 -2.36
N ASN A 251 -23.32 -3.16 -2.91
CA ASN A 251 -24.14 -3.23 -4.12
C ASN A 251 -23.31 -3.04 -5.40
N GLU A 252 -22.02 -2.68 -5.27
CA GLU A 252 -21.12 -2.61 -6.42
C GLU A 252 -20.79 -4.03 -6.90
N GLU A 253 -20.89 -4.24 -8.21
CA GLU A 253 -20.61 -5.54 -8.85
C GLU A 253 -19.21 -6.07 -8.47
N ALA A 254 -18.22 -5.19 -8.49
CA ALA A 254 -16.84 -5.54 -8.11
C ALA A 254 -16.72 -5.94 -6.62
N PHE A 255 -17.58 -5.41 -5.74
CA PHE A 255 -17.61 -5.86 -4.36
C PHE A 255 -18.17 -7.27 -4.26
N ALA A 256 -19.26 -7.58 -4.96
CA ALA A 256 -19.82 -8.93 -4.97
C ALA A 256 -18.79 -9.96 -5.50
N GLU A 257 -18.15 -9.64 -6.63
CA GLU A 257 -17.13 -10.48 -7.26
C GLU A 257 -15.94 -10.74 -6.34
N HIS A 258 -15.36 -9.70 -5.77
CA HIS A 258 -14.22 -9.86 -4.86
C HIS A 258 -14.62 -10.50 -3.54
N ASN A 259 -15.73 -10.10 -2.92
CA ASN A 259 -16.13 -10.59 -1.61
C ASN A 259 -16.43 -12.09 -1.61
N GLU A 260 -17.04 -12.64 -2.66
CA GLU A 260 -17.25 -14.09 -2.75
C GLU A 260 -15.92 -14.85 -2.92
N ASN A 261 -15.12 -14.43 -3.90
CA ASN A 261 -13.87 -15.10 -4.26
C ASN A 261 -12.82 -14.97 -3.16
N GLU A 262 -12.67 -13.78 -2.61
CA GLU A 262 -11.73 -13.49 -1.55
C GLU A 262 -12.14 -14.18 -0.25
N ARG A 263 -13.43 -14.24 0.12
CA ARG A 263 -13.82 -15.03 1.32
C ARG A 263 -13.53 -16.51 1.15
N LYS A 264 -13.75 -17.10 -0.04
CA LYS A 264 -13.40 -18.49 -0.32
C LYS A 264 -11.88 -18.68 -0.21
N PHE A 265 -11.11 -17.78 -0.81
CA PHE A 265 -9.65 -17.77 -0.76
C PHE A 265 -9.12 -17.61 0.66
N LEU A 266 -9.60 -16.61 1.40
CA LEU A 266 -9.25 -16.34 2.80
C LEU A 266 -9.55 -17.55 3.68
N LYS A 267 -10.71 -18.19 3.54
CA LYS A 267 -11.01 -19.42 4.27
C LYS A 267 -10.01 -20.53 3.95
N GLN A 268 -9.60 -20.69 2.70
CA GLN A 268 -8.63 -21.71 2.30
C GLN A 268 -7.22 -21.39 2.77
N ILE A 269 -6.77 -20.13 2.63
CA ILE A 269 -5.47 -19.65 3.09
C ILE A 269 -5.37 -19.73 4.61
N VAL A 270 -6.35 -19.19 5.34
CA VAL A 270 -6.36 -19.23 6.80
C VAL A 270 -6.35 -20.69 7.27
N ARG A 271 -7.16 -21.59 6.69
CA ARG A 271 -7.10 -23.02 7.03
C ARG A 271 -5.72 -23.63 6.75
N ASN A 272 -5.10 -23.30 5.62
CA ASN A 272 -3.79 -23.83 5.25
C ASN A 272 -2.67 -23.26 6.13
N GLU A 273 -2.67 -21.95 6.42
CA GLU A 273 -1.72 -21.29 7.32
C GLU A 273 -1.92 -21.74 8.76
N GLU A 274 -3.15 -21.91 9.25
CA GLU A 274 -3.43 -22.50 10.56
C GLU A 274 -2.95 -23.95 10.64
N LYS A 275 -3.22 -24.76 9.61
CA LYS A 275 -2.74 -26.15 9.55
C LYS A 275 -1.21 -26.19 9.54
N MET A 276 -0.55 -25.32 8.78
CA MET A 276 0.90 -25.23 8.75
C MET A 276 1.49 -24.70 10.04
N ASN A 277 0.89 -23.68 10.67
CA ASN A 277 1.30 -23.16 11.96
C ASN A 277 1.16 -24.22 13.07
N LYS A 278 0.08 -25.02 13.04
CA LYS A 278 -0.07 -26.19 13.92
C LYS A 278 1.04 -27.21 13.68
N ALA A 279 1.33 -27.51 12.41
CA ALA A 279 2.41 -28.43 12.04
C ALA A 279 3.79 -27.91 12.48
N PHE A 280 4.06 -26.61 12.37
CA PHE A 280 5.30 -25.98 12.86
C PHE A 280 5.41 -26.04 14.38
N LYS A 281 4.34 -25.74 15.11
CA LYS A 281 4.32 -25.88 16.57
C LYS A 281 4.56 -27.33 16.99
N GLN A 282 3.98 -28.29 16.27
CA GLN A 282 4.20 -29.71 16.54
C GLN A 282 5.64 -30.11 16.21
N PHE A 283 6.21 -29.63 15.09
CA PHE A 283 7.59 -29.85 14.72
C PHE A 283 8.57 -29.31 15.78
N GLU A 284 8.38 -28.08 16.25
CA GLU A 284 9.18 -27.49 17.33
C GLU A 284 9.03 -28.26 18.64
N ARG A 285 7.80 -28.66 19.00
CA ARG A 285 7.56 -29.49 20.20
C ARG A 285 8.28 -30.82 20.11
N SER A 286 8.14 -31.55 19.00
CA SER A 286 8.84 -32.82 18.78
C SER A 286 10.36 -32.65 18.83
N TYR A 287 10.90 -31.57 18.25
CA TYR A 287 12.31 -31.23 18.38
C TYR A 287 12.71 -31.04 19.85
N HIS A 288 12.01 -30.17 20.59
CA HIS A 288 12.35 -29.88 21.99
C HIS A 288 12.17 -31.09 22.91
N THR A 289 11.16 -31.94 22.66
CA THR A 289 10.98 -33.22 23.37
C THR A 289 12.18 -34.13 23.16
N LEU A 290 12.62 -34.34 21.93
CA LEU A 290 13.79 -35.19 21.63
C LEU A 290 15.08 -34.59 22.20
N VAL A 291 15.20 -33.25 22.22
CA VAL A 291 16.31 -32.59 22.91
C VAL A 291 16.28 -32.89 24.40
N SER A 292 15.13 -32.73 25.07
CA SER A 292 14.99 -32.98 26.51
C SER A 292 15.18 -34.44 26.90
N GLU A 293 14.87 -35.37 26.00
CA GLU A 293 15.09 -36.81 26.16
C GLU A 293 16.54 -37.24 25.88
N GLY A 294 17.43 -36.31 25.51
CA GLY A 294 18.82 -36.61 25.16
C GLY A 294 19.00 -37.32 23.81
N LYS A 295 17.96 -37.38 22.97
CA LYS A 295 17.97 -38.03 21.64
C LYS A 295 18.50 -37.07 20.57
N HIS A 296 19.74 -36.61 20.75
CA HIS A 296 20.37 -35.65 19.85
C HIS A 296 21.90 -35.76 19.87
N ASP A 297 22.55 -35.30 18.80
CA ASP A 297 24.00 -35.11 18.75
C ASP A 297 24.31 -33.61 18.68
N ALA A 298 24.85 -33.02 19.75
CA ALA A 298 25.12 -31.58 19.82
C ALA A 298 23.89 -30.69 19.45
N LEU A 299 22.70 -31.10 19.92
CA LEU A 299 21.37 -30.54 19.64
C LEU A 299 20.88 -30.72 18.20
N PHE A 300 21.56 -31.52 17.38
CA PHE A 300 21.04 -32.00 16.11
C PHE A 300 20.19 -33.25 16.33
N VAL A 301 18.89 -33.11 16.05
CA VAL A 301 17.90 -34.17 16.18
C VAL A 301 17.63 -34.81 14.82
N ASN A 302 17.48 -36.13 14.77
CA ASN A 302 17.15 -36.86 13.55
C ASN A 302 15.72 -36.54 13.08
N LEU A 303 15.58 -36.17 11.80
CA LEU A 303 14.30 -35.87 11.18
C LEU A 303 13.36 -37.09 11.17
N TYR A 304 13.89 -38.32 11.15
CA TYR A 304 13.07 -39.53 11.28
C TYR A 304 12.44 -39.69 12.66
N ASP A 305 13.13 -39.27 13.72
CA ASP A 305 12.60 -39.34 15.09
C ASP A 305 11.50 -38.27 15.27
N ILE A 306 11.73 -37.08 14.71
CA ILE A 306 10.69 -36.04 14.63
C ILE A 306 9.49 -36.54 13.80
N MET A 307 9.73 -37.18 12.65
CA MET A 307 8.67 -37.77 11.81
C MET A 307 7.79 -38.73 12.60
N SER A 308 8.43 -39.59 13.40
CA SER A 308 7.78 -40.58 14.24
C SER A 308 6.92 -39.93 15.32
N LEU A 309 7.46 -38.96 16.08
CA LEU A 309 6.71 -38.21 17.09
C LEU A 309 5.57 -37.38 16.50
N MET A 310 5.72 -36.90 15.27
CA MET A 310 4.67 -36.16 14.57
C MET A 310 3.60 -37.08 13.95
N HIS A 311 3.82 -38.40 13.94
CA HIS A 311 2.99 -39.40 13.28
C HIS A 311 2.64 -39.03 11.83
N CYS A 312 3.64 -38.59 11.06
CA CYS A 312 3.42 -38.14 9.68
C CYS A 312 4.29 -38.88 8.67
N SER A 313 3.88 -38.84 7.40
CA SER A 313 4.64 -39.48 6.32
C SER A 313 5.91 -38.70 5.98
N TYR A 314 6.87 -39.38 5.35
CA TYR A 314 8.09 -38.75 4.81
C TYR A 314 7.77 -37.53 3.92
N ASN A 315 6.81 -37.66 3.00
CA ASN A 315 6.44 -36.56 2.09
C ASN A 315 5.83 -35.37 2.86
N THR A 316 5.07 -35.66 3.91
CA THR A 316 4.46 -34.64 4.77
C THR A 316 5.55 -33.91 5.55
N LEU A 317 6.46 -34.62 6.21
CA LEU A 317 7.55 -34.00 6.95
C LEU A 317 8.48 -33.20 6.02
N ASN A 318 8.80 -33.73 4.84
CA ASN A 318 9.64 -33.03 3.86
C ASN A 318 9.01 -31.69 3.44
N LYS A 319 7.69 -31.64 3.23
CA LYS A 319 6.98 -30.38 2.98
C LYS A 319 7.04 -29.42 4.17
N ILE A 320 6.87 -29.94 5.39
CA ILE A 320 6.92 -29.15 6.63
C ILE A 320 8.29 -28.50 6.80
N ILE A 321 9.39 -29.25 6.70
CA ILE A 321 10.73 -28.69 6.92
C ILE A 321 11.12 -27.65 5.86
N VAL A 322 10.73 -27.85 4.60
CA VAL A 322 10.98 -26.90 3.52
C VAL A 322 10.27 -25.58 3.81
N GLN A 323 8.97 -25.64 4.15
CA GLN A 323 8.19 -24.45 4.45
C GLN A 323 8.62 -23.79 5.76
N TYR A 324 8.95 -24.58 6.78
CA TYR A 324 9.42 -24.10 8.08
C TYR A 324 10.70 -23.31 7.91
N TYR A 325 11.68 -23.85 7.18
CA TYR A 325 12.93 -23.16 6.91
C TYR A 325 12.70 -21.81 6.20
N GLU A 326 11.92 -21.80 5.12
CA GLU A 326 11.69 -20.58 4.36
C GLU A 326 10.95 -19.49 5.16
N GLN A 327 10.00 -19.88 6.02
CA GLN A 327 9.20 -18.94 6.80
C GLN A 327 9.86 -18.50 8.11
N LYS A 328 10.73 -19.34 8.70
CA LYS A 328 11.34 -19.07 10.03
C LYS A 328 12.79 -18.64 9.98
N LYS A 329 13.47 -18.69 8.83
CA LYS A 329 14.88 -18.27 8.68
C LYS A 329 15.20 -16.83 9.10
N GLU A 330 14.21 -15.93 9.10
CA GLU A 330 14.39 -14.53 9.56
C GLU A 330 14.14 -14.38 11.08
N GLU A 331 13.45 -15.34 11.70
CA GLU A 331 13.10 -15.32 13.13
C GLU A 331 14.03 -16.20 13.98
N LYS A 332 14.54 -17.31 13.42
CA LYS A 332 15.28 -18.35 14.12
C LYS A 332 16.45 -18.87 13.29
N ILE A 333 17.50 -19.34 13.96
CA ILE A 333 18.61 -20.00 13.27
C ILE A 333 18.27 -21.48 13.14
N VAL A 334 17.98 -21.91 11.91
CA VAL A 334 17.66 -23.31 11.59
C VAL A 334 18.81 -23.92 10.79
N LEU A 335 19.50 -24.88 11.39
CA LEU A 335 20.64 -25.56 10.79
C LEU A 335 20.24 -26.99 10.42
N PHE A 336 20.63 -27.42 9.22
CA PHE A 336 20.47 -28.80 8.79
C PHE A 336 21.82 -29.44 8.55
N THR A 337 21.91 -30.74 8.81
CA THR A 337 23.10 -31.52 8.50
C THR A 337 22.72 -32.87 7.91
N ASN A 338 23.61 -33.37 7.07
CA ASN A 338 23.57 -34.71 6.49
C ASN A 338 24.69 -35.60 7.03
N LEU A 339 25.45 -35.13 8.03
CA LEU A 339 26.56 -35.88 8.60
C LEU A 339 26.01 -37.11 9.34
N VAL A 340 26.36 -38.28 8.81
CA VAL A 340 26.16 -39.58 9.46
C VAL A 340 27.48 -40.34 9.38
N GLN A 341 27.75 -41.17 10.39
CA GLN A 341 28.86 -42.12 10.38
C GLN A 341 28.62 -43.14 9.25
N SER A 342 29.27 -42.90 8.11
CA SER A 342 29.60 -43.77 6.96
C SER A 342 28.63 -44.81 6.36
N ILE A 343 27.53 -45.23 7.00
CA ILE A 343 26.61 -46.27 6.48
C ILE A 343 25.15 -46.00 6.91
N ASP A 344 24.54 -44.87 6.51
CA ASP A 344 23.10 -44.65 6.70
C ASP A 344 22.34 -44.72 5.38
N LYS A 345 21.58 -45.81 5.19
CA LYS A 345 20.77 -46.13 4.00
C LYS A 345 19.40 -45.42 3.96
N ARG A 346 19.03 -44.64 4.98
CA ARG A 346 17.71 -43.98 5.04
C ARG A 346 17.55 -42.93 3.94
N ARG A 347 16.32 -42.78 3.43
CA ARG A 347 16.00 -41.75 2.43
C ARG A 347 16.31 -40.35 3.01
N ARG A 348 17.06 -39.54 2.28
CA ARG A 348 17.40 -38.17 2.70
C ARG A 348 16.24 -37.25 2.48
N PHE A 349 15.94 -36.38 3.46
CA PHE A 349 15.04 -35.24 3.27
C PHE A 349 15.73 -34.15 2.45
N TYR A 350 14.99 -33.19 1.93
CA TYR A 350 15.52 -32.17 1.04
C TYR A 350 15.03 -30.78 1.44
N VAL A 351 15.96 -29.84 1.58
CA VAL A 351 15.71 -28.40 1.83
C VAL A 351 16.49 -27.58 0.81
N LYS A 352 16.17 -26.29 0.60
CA LYS A 352 16.90 -25.35 -0.29
C LYS A 352 17.48 -25.94 -1.59
N ASN A 353 16.80 -25.82 -2.74
CA ASN A 353 17.35 -26.31 -4.01
C ASN A 353 17.87 -27.77 -3.95
N GLN A 354 17.14 -28.66 -3.26
CA GLN A 354 17.45 -30.10 -3.15
C GLN A 354 18.72 -30.45 -2.38
N VAL A 355 19.12 -29.66 -1.37
CA VAL A 355 20.18 -30.06 -0.43
C VAL A 355 19.70 -31.21 0.47
N PRO A 356 20.36 -32.38 0.46
CA PRO A 356 19.96 -33.54 1.25
C PRO A 356 20.29 -33.34 2.74
N VAL A 357 19.38 -33.73 3.62
CA VAL A 357 19.51 -33.54 5.08
C VAL A 357 18.91 -34.71 5.85
N LEU A 358 19.40 -34.94 7.07
CA LEU A 358 18.90 -35.95 8.00
C LEU A 358 18.65 -35.45 9.40
N LYS A 359 19.37 -34.40 9.83
CA LYS A 359 19.20 -33.83 11.16
C LYS A 359 18.95 -32.33 11.09
N VAL A 360 18.27 -31.82 12.10
CA VAL A 360 17.95 -30.41 12.25
C VAL A 360 18.35 -29.92 13.65
N LYS A 361 18.79 -28.67 13.73
CA LYS A 361 19.01 -27.93 14.96
C LYS A 361 18.29 -26.59 14.85
N ILE A 362 17.53 -26.24 15.89
CA ILE A 362 16.74 -25.02 15.96
C ILE A 362 17.27 -24.22 17.15
N ILE A 363 17.73 -22.98 16.90
CA ILE A 363 18.27 -22.06 17.90
C ILE A 363 17.38 -20.82 17.96
#